data_AF-A0A358HYE1-F1
#
_entry.id   AF-A0A358HYE1-F1
#
_cell.length_a   1.000
_cell.length_b   1.000
_cell.length_c   1.000
_cell.angle_alpha   90.00
_cell.angle_beta   90.00
_cell.angle_gamma   90.00
#
_symmetry.space_group_name_H-M   'P 1'
#
loop_
_entity.id
_entity.type
_entity.pdbx_description
1 polymer ?
#
loop_
_entity_poly.entity_id
_entity_poly.type
_entity_poly.pdbx_seq_one_letter_code
_entity_poly.pdbx_strand_id
1 'polypeptide(L)'
;MAQTSVAPDWPKVPTGPFHWQLQGDIELAGDIRVVGSDLFETSADQVRQWRDARVFPICYINVGAVEDWRDDRDRFPSDVIGNAYWGWPGENWLDIRRFERFADVMRDRLDLCREKGFLAVEPDNIDAYEADDSSKETGFDLTRADQLRYITWLIDQAHARGLAIGQKNASELVPELVEKMDFALLESAYRLGFMGEFTPYHGLGKPVFAVEYLEEIENGTDPQSLCPVARKLGFQGVIAHLDLDRAPENCP
;
A
#
# COMPACT_ATOMS: atom_id res chain seq x y z
N MET A 1 -28.95 25.33 -3.42
CA MET A 1 -29.03 24.51 -2.20
C MET A 1 -27.60 24.10 -1.87
N ALA A 2 -27.09 24.46 -0.70
CA ALA A 2 -25.74 24.07 -0.31
C ALA A 2 -25.73 22.55 -0.11
N GLN A 3 -24.93 21.83 -0.90
CA GLN A 3 -24.62 20.44 -0.64
C GLN A 3 -23.79 20.41 0.64
N THR A 4 -24.39 20.01 1.75
CA THR A 4 -23.65 19.57 2.93
C THR A 4 -22.83 18.36 2.51
N SER A 5 -21.51 18.52 2.31
CA SER A 5 -20.61 17.38 2.17
C SER A 5 -20.68 16.60 3.48
N VAL A 6 -21.25 15.40 3.43
CA VAL A 6 -21.13 14.44 4.52
C VAL A 6 -19.63 14.19 4.66
N ALA A 7 -19.09 14.35 5.88
CA ALA A 7 -17.70 14.02 6.14
C ALA A 7 -17.47 12.56 5.76
N PRO A 8 -16.27 12.18 5.27
CA PRO A 8 -15.99 10.80 4.96
C PRO A 8 -16.31 9.87 6.15
N ASP A 9 -16.99 8.74 5.87
CA ASP A 9 -17.37 7.75 6.89
C ASP A 9 -16.19 6.83 7.31
N TRP A 10 -14.97 7.11 6.82
CA TRP A 10 -13.74 6.41 7.19
C TRP A 10 -12.80 7.27 8.06
N PRO A 11 -11.96 6.64 8.89
CA PRO A 11 -11.02 7.36 9.75
C PRO A 11 -9.93 8.10 8.96
N LYS A 12 -9.57 9.30 9.42
CA LYS A 12 -8.36 9.99 8.93
C LYS A 12 -7.10 9.25 9.41
N VAL A 13 -6.20 8.91 8.49
CA VAL A 13 -4.91 8.30 8.80
C VAL A 13 -4.03 9.29 9.57
N PRO A 14 -3.48 8.94 10.74
CA PRO A 14 -2.63 9.84 11.50
C PRO A 14 -1.21 9.88 10.91
N THR A 15 -0.52 10.99 11.13
CA THR A 15 0.92 11.10 10.93
C THR A 15 1.67 10.55 12.15
N GLY A 16 2.92 10.13 11.96
CA GLY A 16 3.83 9.73 13.04
C GLY A 16 4.46 8.36 12.76
N PRO A 17 5.23 7.84 13.74
CA PRO A 17 6.00 6.62 13.57
C PRO A 17 5.15 5.44 13.07
N PHE A 18 5.66 4.77 12.04
CA PHE A 18 5.01 3.72 11.29
C PHE A 18 5.79 2.40 11.41
N HIS A 19 5.10 1.35 11.84
CA HIS A 19 5.62 -0.01 11.88
C HIS A 19 5.05 -0.79 10.69
N TRP A 20 5.84 -0.97 9.65
CA TRP A 20 5.46 -1.79 8.49
C TRP A 20 6.19 -3.12 8.53
N GLN A 21 5.41 -4.20 8.66
CA GLN A 21 5.92 -5.57 8.76
C GLN A 21 4.82 -6.51 8.24
N LEU A 22 5.14 -7.33 7.24
CA LEU A 22 4.18 -8.20 6.57
C LEU A 22 4.33 -9.67 6.96
N GLN A 23 5.42 -10.02 7.65
CA GLN A 23 5.71 -11.38 8.05
C GLN A 23 6.13 -11.47 9.52
N GLY A 24 5.95 -12.65 10.11
CA GLY A 24 6.34 -12.93 11.49
C GLY A 24 5.46 -12.23 12.55
N ASP A 25 5.88 -12.36 13.80
CA ASP A 25 5.17 -11.76 14.93
C ASP A 25 5.41 -10.24 15.00
N ILE A 26 4.33 -9.47 15.13
CA ILE A 26 4.38 -8.01 15.17
C ILE A 26 4.20 -7.55 16.62
N GLU A 27 5.32 -7.21 17.26
CA GLU A 27 5.35 -6.59 18.57
C GLU A 27 5.61 -5.08 18.43
N LEU A 28 4.63 -4.27 18.82
CA LEU A 28 4.77 -2.82 18.78
C LEU A 28 5.47 -2.31 20.04
N ALA A 29 6.44 -1.43 19.86
CA ALA A 29 7.17 -0.77 20.94
C ALA A 29 7.14 0.76 20.78
N GLY A 30 7.44 1.49 21.85
CA GLY A 30 7.61 2.94 21.79
C GLY A 30 6.31 3.70 21.46
N ASP A 31 6.43 4.68 20.59
CA ASP A 31 5.38 5.65 20.25
C ASP A 31 4.75 5.41 18.86
N ILE A 32 4.83 4.18 18.35
CA ILE A 32 4.21 3.77 17.08
C ILE A 32 2.75 4.23 17.03
N ARG A 33 2.41 4.93 15.95
CA ARG A 33 1.07 5.51 15.72
C ARG A 33 0.30 4.75 14.68
N VAL A 34 1.01 4.13 13.74
CA VAL A 34 0.45 3.41 12.60
C VAL A 34 1.16 2.08 12.47
N VAL A 35 0.42 1.02 12.20
CA VAL A 35 0.96 -0.31 11.89
C VAL A 35 0.38 -0.76 10.56
N GLY A 36 1.23 -1.23 9.65
CA GLY A 36 0.82 -1.84 8.39
C GLY A 36 1.21 -3.31 8.44
N SER A 37 0.22 -4.19 8.22
CA SER A 37 0.41 -5.63 8.34
C SER A 37 -0.41 -6.41 7.34
N ASP A 38 0.02 -7.63 7.06
CA ASP A 38 -0.60 -8.52 6.10
C ASP A 38 -2.04 -8.89 6.48
N LEU A 39 -2.96 -8.85 5.51
CA LEU A 39 -4.36 -9.23 5.69
C LEU A 39 -4.50 -10.64 6.26
N PHE A 40 -3.80 -11.62 5.73
CA PHE A 40 -4.02 -13.03 6.04
C PHE A 40 -3.27 -13.46 7.30
N GLU A 41 -2.01 -13.03 7.47
CA GLU A 41 -1.18 -13.39 8.63
C GLU A 41 -1.64 -12.71 9.93
N THR A 42 -2.29 -11.54 9.83
CA THR A 42 -2.73 -10.80 11.03
C THR A 42 -4.10 -11.27 11.52
N SER A 43 -4.20 -11.70 12.77
CA SER A 43 -5.49 -12.07 13.39
C SER A 43 -6.35 -10.85 13.76
N ALA A 44 -7.68 -11.02 13.78
CA ALA A 44 -8.59 -9.97 14.27
C ALA A 44 -8.30 -9.58 15.73
N ASP A 45 -7.79 -10.51 16.54
CA ASP A 45 -7.45 -10.29 17.95
C ASP A 45 -6.26 -9.35 18.06
N GLN A 46 -5.24 -9.54 17.23
CA GLN A 46 -4.07 -8.67 17.15
C GLN A 46 -4.47 -7.24 16.73
N VAL A 47 -5.31 -7.12 15.69
CA VAL A 47 -5.83 -5.82 15.22
C VAL A 47 -6.62 -5.11 16.33
N ARG A 48 -7.45 -5.83 17.09
CA ARG A 48 -8.17 -5.24 18.23
C ARG A 48 -7.22 -4.74 19.32
N GLN A 49 -6.17 -5.48 19.65
CA GLN A 49 -5.16 -5.04 20.63
C GLN A 49 -4.50 -3.72 20.20
N TRP A 50 -4.13 -3.59 18.93
CA TRP A 50 -3.57 -2.34 18.40
C TRP A 50 -4.55 -1.17 18.51
N ARG A 51 -5.83 -1.41 18.20
CA ARG A 51 -6.88 -0.38 18.32
C ARG A 51 -7.12 0.05 19.76
N ASP A 52 -7.13 -0.88 20.70
CA ASP A 52 -7.25 -0.59 22.13
C ASP A 52 -6.04 0.22 22.64
N ALA A 53 -4.86 -0.03 22.07
CA ALA A 53 -3.64 0.76 22.28
C ALA A 53 -3.62 2.09 21.49
N ARG A 54 -4.67 2.42 20.74
CA ARG A 54 -4.80 3.63 19.89
C ARG A 54 -3.77 3.72 18.76
N VAL A 55 -3.27 2.57 18.29
CA VAL A 55 -2.50 2.44 17.06
C VAL A 55 -3.47 2.28 15.89
N PHE A 56 -3.14 2.88 14.75
CA PHE A 56 -3.95 2.84 13.53
C PHE A 56 -3.51 1.67 12.61
N PRO A 57 -4.32 0.61 12.45
CA PRO A 57 -3.95 -0.54 11.61
C PRO A 57 -4.32 -0.34 10.12
N ILE A 58 -3.35 -0.59 9.25
CA ILE A 58 -3.44 -0.61 7.78
C ILE A 58 -3.30 -2.06 7.30
N CYS A 59 -4.25 -2.49 6.47
CA CYS A 59 -4.34 -3.83 5.92
C CYS A 59 -3.59 -3.91 4.58
N TYR A 60 -2.48 -4.64 4.50
CA TYR A 60 -1.83 -4.94 3.23
C TYR A 60 -2.62 -5.96 2.43
N ILE A 61 -2.87 -5.66 1.16
CA ILE A 61 -3.34 -6.63 0.16
C ILE A 61 -2.63 -6.39 -1.16
N ASN A 62 -2.23 -7.46 -1.83
CA ASN A 62 -1.77 -7.38 -3.21
C ASN A 62 -2.99 -7.30 -4.15
N VAL A 63 -3.10 -6.22 -4.94
CA VAL A 63 -4.22 -6.00 -5.87
C VAL A 63 -3.83 -6.11 -7.33
N GLY A 64 -2.53 -6.07 -7.63
CA GLY A 64 -1.97 -6.15 -8.98
C GLY A 64 -1.38 -7.51 -9.35
N ALA A 65 -1.17 -8.41 -8.39
CA ALA A 65 -0.67 -9.76 -8.61
C ALA A 65 -1.44 -10.82 -7.80
N VAL A 66 -1.42 -12.05 -8.31
CA VAL A 66 -1.81 -13.25 -7.55
C VAL A 66 -0.58 -13.78 -6.85
N GLU A 67 -0.73 -14.07 -5.56
CA GLU A 67 0.27 -14.69 -4.71
C GLU A 67 -0.10 -16.17 -4.52
N ASP A 68 0.76 -17.09 -4.96
CA ASP A 68 0.43 -18.52 -5.01
C ASP A 68 0.30 -19.18 -3.64
N TRP A 69 0.68 -18.52 -2.54
CA TRP A 69 0.51 -19.04 -1.19
C TRP A 69 -0.82 -18.65 -0.55
N ARG A 70 -1.63 -17.78 -1.18
CA ARG A 70 -2.92 -17.36 -0.62
C ARG A 70 -3.99 -18.41 -0.83
N ASP A 71 -4.80 -18.65 0.21
CA ASP A 71 -5.91 -19.61 0.16
C ASP A 71 -6.96 -19.29 -0.91
N ASP A 72 -7.09 -18.02 -1.30
CA ASP A 72 -8.03 -17.56 -2.31
C ASP A 72 -7.49 -17.56 -3.75
N ARG A 73 -6.23 -17.99 -3.97
CA ARG A 73 -5.57 -17.98 -5.29
C ARG A 73 -6.36 -18.73 -6.38
N ASP A 74 -7.00 -19.83 -6.02
CA ASP A 74 -7.70 -20.70 -6.98
C ASP A 74 -9.03 -20.08 -7.47
N ARG A 75 -9.43 -18.94 -6.89
CA ARG A 75 -10.60 -18.16 -7.32
C ARG A 75 -10.29 -17.22 -8.49
N PHE A 76 -9.01 -16.94 -8.77
CA PHE A 76 -8.63 -16.11 -9.90
C PHE A 76 -8.75 -16.93 -11.21
N PRO A 77 -9.51 -16.44 -12.20
CA PRO A 77 -9.57 -17.10 -13.50
C PRO A 77 -8.19 -17.17 -14.15
N SER A 78 -7.80 -18.31 -14.70
CA SER A 78 -6.47 -18.46 -15.34
C SER A 78 -6.24 -17.47 -16.50
N ASP A 79 -7.31 -16.96 -17.12
CA ASP A 79 -7.25 -16.00 -18.22
C ASP A 79 -7.03 -14.54 -17.79
N VAL A 80 -6.85 -14.28 -16.49
CA VAL A 80 -6.43 -12.99 -15.94
C VAL A 80 -5.06 -13.07 -15.25
N ILE A 81 -4.39 -14.22 -15.27
CA ILE A 81 -3.08 -14.42 -14.64
C ILE A 81 -2.01 -14.32 -15.74
N GLY A 82 -1.09 -13.38 -15.56
CA GLY A 82 -0.03 -13.04 -16.50
C GLY A 82 1.33 -13.63 -16.15
N ASN A 83 2.36 -12.96 -16.63
CA ASN A 83 3.76 -13.31 -16.38
C ASN A 83 4.09 -13.24 -14.89
N ALA A 84 5.15 -13.97 -14.51
CA ALA A 84 5.69 -13.91 -13.16
C ALA A 84 6.15 -12.49 -12.84
N TYR A 85 5.84 -12.02 -11.63
CA TYR A 85 6.31 -10.73 -11.14
C TYR A 85 7.80 -10.83 -10.84
N TRP A 86 8.61 -10.03 -11.55
CA TRP A 86 10.05 -10.13 -11.46
C TRP A 86 10.54 -9.77 -10.05
N GLY A 87 11.40 -10.62 -9.49
CA GLY A 87 11.96 -10.43 -8.14
C GLY A 87 11.15 -11.09 -7.03
N TRP A 88 9.91 -11.51 -7.32
CA TRP A 88 8.97 -12.05 -6.33
C TRP A 88 8.47 -13.45 -6.76
N PRO A 89 9.19 -14.54 -6.42
CA PRO A 89 8.78 -15.89 -6.78
C PRO A 89 7.42 -16.26 -6.16
N GLY A 90 6.55 -16.87 -6.97
CA GLY A 90 5.19 -17.22 -6.56
C GLY A 90 4.16 -16.11 -6.82
N GLU A 91 4.59 -14.96 -7.32
CA GLU A 91 3.70 -13.89 -7.76
C GLU A 91 3.56 -13.81 -9.28
N ASN A 92 2.34 -13.54 -9.74
CA ASN A 92 2.01 -13.36 -11.16
C ASN A 92 1.10 -12.14 -11.34
N TRP A 93 1.40 -11.30 -12.32
CA TRP A 93 0.59 -10.11 -12.63
C TRP A 93 -0.87 -10.44 -12.97
N LEU A 94 -1.78 -9.52 -12.66
CA LEU A 94 -3.20 -9.60 -12.99
C LEU A 94 -3.58 -8.74 -14.21
N ASP A 95 -4.47 -9.24 -15.07
CA ASP A 95 -5.08 -8.42 -16.14
C ASP A 95 -6.12 -7.46 -15.54
N ILE A 96 -5.64 -6.35 -14.97
CA ILE A 96 -6.48 -5.32 -14.37
C ILE A 96 -7.42 -4.65 -15.38
N ARG A 97 -7.26 -4.86 -16.69
CA ARG A 97 -8.22 -4.36 -17.68
C ARG A 97 -9.57 -5.07 -17.56
N ARG A 98 -9.55 -6.30 -17.03
CA ARG A 98 -10.67 -7.22 -16.84
C ARG A 98 -10.90 -7.50 -15.36
N PHE A 99 -10.60 -6.54 -14.49
CA PHE A 99 -10.67 -6.71 -13.03
C PHE A 99 -12.04 -7.18 -12.54
N GLU A 100 -13.12 -6.94 -13.29
CA GLU A 100 -14.46 -7.42 -13.00
C GLU A 100 -14.53 -8.95 -12.87
N ARG A 101 -13.60 -9.69 -13.47
CA ARG A 101 -13.52 -11.16 -13.37
C ARG A 101 -12.99 -11.67 -12.03
N PHE A 102 -12.26 -10.84 -11.31
CA PHE A 102 -11.72 -11.16 -9.97
C PHE A 102 -12.15 -10.14 -8.91
N ALA A 103 -13.07 -9.24 -9.25
CA ALA A 103 -13.56 -8.20 -8.35
C ALA A 103 -14.23 -8.77 -7.09
N ASP A 104 -14.82 -9.97 -7.15
CA ASP A 104 -15.32 -10.67 -5.96
C ASP A 104 -14.21 -11.01 -4.96
N VAL A 105 -13.03 -11.42 -5.46
CA VAL A 105 -11.89 -11.71 -4.58
C VAL A 105 -11.42 -10.45 -3.86
N MET A 106 -11.30 -9.34 -4.60
CA MET A 106 -10.89 -8.05 -4.01
C MET A 106 -11.94 -7.49 -3.05
N ARG A 107 -13.23 -7.65 -3.35
CA ARG A 107 -14.32 -7.31 -2.41
C ARG A 107 -14.20 -8.10 -1.11
N ASP A 108 -14.03 -9.42 -1.21
CA ASP A 108 -13.92 -10.28 -0.03
C ASP A 108 -12.67 -9.96 0.80
N ARG A 109 -11.54 -9.63 0.16
CA ARG A 109 -10.32 -9.17 0.85
C ARG A 109 -10.56 -7.86 1.62
N LEU A 110 -11.24 -6.90 0.99
CA LEU A 110 -11.60 -5.63 1.64
C LEU A 110 -12.63 -5.82 2.77
N ASP A 111 -13.61 -6.71 2.58
CA ASP A 111 -14.56 -7.11 3.62
C ASP A 111 -13.83 -7.73 4.80
N LEU A 112 -12.87 -8.63 4.54
CA LEU A 112 -12.06 -9.25 5.60
C LEU A 112 -11.17 -8.24 6.34
N CYS A 113 -10.54 -7.28 5.64
CA CYS A 113 -9.84 -6.16 6.29
C CYS A 113 -10.77 -5.44 7.28
N ARG A 114 -12.00 -5.11 6.83
CA ARG A 114 -12.99 -4.42 7.66
C ARG A 114 -13.44 -5.27 8.85
N GLU A 115 -13.74 -6.56 8.63
CA GLU A 115 -14.19 -7.51 9.64
C GLU A 115 -13.13 -7.76 10.72
N LYS A 116 -11.86 -7.89 10.33
CA LYS A 116 -10.73 -8.00 11.28
C LYS A 116 -10.51 -6.71 12.08
N GLY A 117 -11.06 -5.59 11.60
CA GLY A 117 -11.06 -4.31 12.30
C GLY A 117 -9.99 -3.34 11.83
N PHE A 118 -9.36 -3.58 10.67
CA PHE A 118 -8.45 -2.60 10.08
C PHE A 118 -9.19 -1.28 9.78
N LEU A 119 -8.44 -0.18 9.75
CA LEU A 119 -8.97 1.16 9.51
C LEU A 119 -8.61 1.70 8.13
N ALA A 120 -7.63 1.09 7.47
CA ALA A 120 -7.25 1.41 6.10
C ALA A 120 -6.76 0.18 5.34
N VAL A 121 -6.59 0.33 4.04
CA VAL A 121 -5.97 -0.65 3.14
C VAL A 121 -4.78 -0.04 2.41
N GLU A 122 -3.71 -0.81 2.30
CA GLU A 122 -2.58 -0.62 1.41
C GLU A 122 -2.77 -1.57 0.21
N PRO A 123 -3.21 -1.06 -0.95
CA PRO A 123 -3.34 -1.84 -2.18
C PRO A 123 -1.99 -1.88 -2.90
N ASP A 124 -1.29 -3.02 -2.83
CA ASP A 124 0.03 -3.17 -3.45
C ASP A 124 -0.05 -3.47 -4.96
N ASN A 125 1.03 -3.18 -5.68
CA ASN A 125 1.15 -3.40 -7.13
C ASN A 125 0.13 -2.60 -7.97
N ILE A 126 -0.03 -1.31 -7.63
CA ILE A 126 -0.89 -0.37 -8.38
C ILE A 126 -0.16 0.40 -9.50
N ASP A 127 0.98 -0.12 -9.93
CA ASP A 127 1.91 0.39 -10.96
C ASP A 127 2.15 -0.63 -12.08
N ALA A 128 1.29 -1.64 -12.22
CA ALA A 128 1.46 -2.74 -13.18
C ALA A 128 1.63 -2.28 -14.65
N TYR A 129 1.03 -1.14 -15.04
CA TYR A 129 1.22 -0.56 -16.38
C TYR A 129 2.68 -0.13 -16.66
N GLU A 130 3.44 0.26 -15.63
CA GLU A 130 4.85 0.62 -15.78
C GLU A 130 5.71 -0.61 -16.12
N ALA A 131 5.28 -1.80 -15.68
CA ALA A 131 5.95 -3.05 -16.01
C ALA A 131 5.87 -3.37 -17.53
N ASP A 132 4.77 -3.02 -18.19
CA ASP A 132 4.58 -3.20 -19.64
C ASP A 132 5.37 -2.20 -20.49
N ASP A 133 5.80 -1.09 -19.90
CA ASP A 133 6.76 -0.15 -20.50
C ASP A 133 8.24 -0.60 -20.31
N SER A 134 8.45 -1.76 -19.68
CA SER A 134 9.77 -2.30 -19.30
C SER A 134 10.10 -3.63 -20.02
N SER A 135 11.25 -4.22 -19.71
CA SER A 135 11.61 -5.57 -20.18
C SER A 135 11.01 -6.72 -19.34
N LYS A 136 10.17 -6.38 -18.35
CA LYS A 136 9.57 -7.29 -17.36
C LYS A 136 8.04 -7.18 -17.41
N GLU A 137 7.51 -7.29 -18.62
CA GLU A 137 6.09 -7.10 -18.94
C GLU A 137 5.18 -8.05 -18.16
N THR A 138 3.97 -7.59 -17.88
CA THR A 138 2.89 -8.34 -17.23
C THR A 138 2.36 -9.49 -18.06
N GLY A 139 2.68 -9.54 -19.36
CA GLY A 139 2.07 -10.45 -20.31
C GLY A 139 0.72 -9.96 -20.83
N PHE A 140 0.34 -8.75 -20.43
CA PHE A 140 -0.79 -7.99 -20.95
C PHE A 140 -0.28 -6.71 -21.65
N ASP A 141 -1.22 -5.88 -22.08
CA ASP A 141 -0.94 -4.55 -22.66
C ASP A 141 -1.74 -3.57 -21.80
N LEU A 142 -1.27 -3.40 -20.56
CA LEU A 142 -1.89 -2.57 -19.55
C LEU A 142 -1.53 -1.11 -19.79
N THR A 143 -2.55 -0.26 -19.83
CA THR A 143 -2.32 1.18 -19.96
C THR A 143 -2.50 1.89 -18.63
N ARG A 144 -1.92 3.09 -18.53
CA ARG A 144 -2.19 4.04 -17.44
C ARG A 144 -3.70 4.26 -17.20
N ALA A 145 -4.51 4.25 -18.27
CA ALA A 145 -5.96 4.41 -18.17
C ALA A 145 -6.66 3.18 -17.57
N ASP A 146 -6.13 1.98 -17.80
CA ASP A 146 -6.60 0.76 -17.16
C ASP A 146 -6.27 0.75 -15.67
N GLN A 147 -5.05 1.16 -15.33
CA GLN A 147 -4.63 1.31 -13.94
C GLN A 147 -5.53 2.30 -13.18
N LEU A 148 -5.76 3.49 -13.72
CA LEU A 148 -6.62 4.49 -13.08
C LEU A 148 -8.07 4.03 -12.96
N ARG A 149 -8.59 3.26 -13.93
CA ARG A 149 -9.94 2.67 -13.85
C ARG A 149 -10.03 1.70 -12.68
N TYR A 150 -9.06 0.80 -12.55
CA TYR A 150 -9.03 -0.20 -11.49
C TYR A 150 -8.79 0.43 -10.10
N ILE A 151 -7.83 1.36 -9.98
CA ILE A 151 -7.58 2.09 -8.73
C ILE A 151 -8.82 2.89 -8.30
N THR A 152 -9.50 3.58 -9.22
CA THR A 152 -10.72 4.32 -8.88
C THR A 152 -11.78 3.38 -8.32
N TRP A 153 -11.94 2.20 -8.91
CA TRP A 153 -12.84 1.18 -8.37
C TRP A 153 -12.42 0.68 -6.98
N LEU A 154 -11.13 0.44 -6.74
CA LEU A 154 -10.61 0.05 -5.41
C LEU A 154 -10.88 1.12 -4.34
N ILE A 155 -10.68 2.40 -4.69
CA ILE A 155 -10.98 3.53 -3.81
C ILE A 155 -12.47 3.52 -3.41
N ASP A 156 -13.36 3.44 -4.39
CA ASP A 156 -14.81 3.37 -4.13
C ASP A 156 -15.17 2.16 -3.25
N GLN A 157 -14.54 1.00 -3.48
CA GLN A 157 -14.79 -0.21 -2.68
C GLN A 157 -14.29 -0.10 -1.23
N ALA A 158 -13.12 0.50 -1.00
CA ALA A 158 -12.56 0.71 0.33
C ALA A 158 -13.40 1.73 1.13
N HIS A 159 -13.71 2.86 0.51
CA HIS A 159 -14.53 3.92 1.10
C HIS A 159 -15.95 3.44 1.44
N ALA A 160 -16.58 2.64 0.58
CA ALA A 160 -17.89 2.03 0.85
C ALA A 160 -17.89 1.10 2.09
N ARG A 161 -16.72 0.59 2.50
CA ARG A 161 -16.52 -0.25 3.70
C ARG A 161 -16.04 0.54 4.91
N GLY A 162 -15.90 1.86 4.79
CA GLY A 162 -15.37 2.73 5.84
C GLY A 162 -13.87 2.53 6.10
N LEU A 163 -13.13 2.07 5.08
CA LEU A 163 -11.67 1.95 5.10
C LEU A 163 -11.06 3.14 4.38
N ALA A 164 -10.05 3.77 4.96
CA ALA A 164 -9.15 4.64 4.21
C ALA A 164 -8.31 3.81 3.21
N ILE A 165 -7.76 4.43 2.17
CA ILE A 165 -6.95 3.73 1.16
C ILE A 165 -5.70 4.53 0.78
N GLY A 166 -4.58 3.82 0.61
CA GLY A 166 -3.28 4.42 0.32
C GLY A 166 -2.89 4.32 -1.15
N GLN A 167 -2.16 5.32 -1.64
CA GLN A 167 -1.39 5.16 -2.86
C GLN A 167 -0.05 4.48 -2.54
N LYS A 168 0.18 3.31 -3.11
CA LYS A 168 1.45 2.60 -3.06
C LYS A 168 2.29 2.93 -4.30
N ASN A 169 3.44 3.59 -4.13
CA ASN A 169 4.30 4.00 -5.26
C ASN A 169 3.51 4.72 -6.39
N ALA A 170 3.79 4.42 -7.66
CA ALA A 170 3.09 4.98 -8.83
C ALA A 170 3.08 6.52 -8.87
N SER A 171 4.26 7.15 -8.74
CA SER A 171 4.38 8.60 -8.55
C SER A 171 3.76 9.43 -9.70
N GLU A 172 3.77 8.89 -10.91
CA GLU A 172 3.15 9.51 -12.09
C GLU A 172 1.62 9.62 -11.98
N LEU A 173 0.98 8.87 -11.08
CA LEU A 173 -0.47 8.90 -10.84
C LEU A 173 -0.89 9.89 -9.74
N VAL A 174 0.07 10.52 -9.04
CA VAL A 174 -0.23 11.48 -7.95
C VAL A 174 -1.24 12.56 -8.38
N PRO A 175 -1.15 13.20 -9.57
CA PRO A 175 -2.10 14.24 -9.98
C PRO A 175 -3.57 13.77 -10.03
N GLU A 176 -3.83 12.50 -10.31
CA GLU A 176 -5.17 11.92 -10.38
C GLU A 176 -5.64 11.32 -9.06
N LEU A 177 -4.72 10.88 -8.21
CA LEU A 177 -5.01 10.10 -7.01
C LEU A 177 -4.98 10.93 -5.73
N VAL A 178 -4.22 12.02 -5.66
CA VAL A 178 -3.97 12.74 -4.40
C VAL A 178 -5.22 13.31 -3.75
N GLU A 179 -6.25 13.66 -4.52
CA GLU A 179 -7.53 14.13 -3.98
C GLU A 179 -8.41 12.98 -3.47
N LYS A 180 -8.21 11.76 -3.97
CA LYS A 180 -9.07 10.58 -3.72
C LYS A 180 -8.50 9.60 -2.69
N MET A 181 -7.19 9.43 -2.64
CA MET A 181 -6.49 8.57 -1.68
C MET A 181 -6.29 9.29 -0.34
N ASP A 182 -6.14 8.54 0.74
CA ASP A 182 -6.11 9.09 2.11
C ASP A 182 -4.70 9.23 2.68
N PHE A 183 -3.74 8.50 2.11
CA PHE A 183 -2.31 8.54 2.45
C PHE A 183 -1.47 8.01 1.27
N ALA A 184 -0.15 8.07 1.38
CA ALA A 184 0.76 7.38 0.48
C ALA A 184 1.79 6.56 1.24
N LEU A 185 2.19 5.43 0.66
CA LEU A 185 3.28 4.57 1.13
C LEU A 185 4.23 4.34 -0.04
N LEU A 186 5.51 4.64 0.18
CA LEU A 186 6.53 4.63 -0.85
C LEU A 186 7.64 3.68 -0.44
N GLU A 187 8.17 2.95 -1.40
CA GLU A 187 9.36 2.12 -1.25
C GLU A 187 10.48 2.69 -2.11
N SER A 188 11.68 2.77 -1.55
CA SER A 188 12.89 3.18 -2.27
C SER A 188 12.81 4.56 -2.94
N ALA A 189 11.88 5.42 -2.52
CA ALA A 189 11.58 6.68 -3.20
C ALA A 189 12.71 7.70 -3.11
N TYR A 190 13.52 7.64 -2.05
CA TYR A 190 14.72 8.45 -1.92
C TYR A 190 15.81 7.91 -2.85
N ARG A 191 16.10 6.61 -2.82
CA ARG A 191 17.07 5.98 -3.74
C ARG A 191 16.72 6.21 -5.21
N LEU A 192 15.45 6.06 -5.57
CA LEU A 192 14.95 6.17 -6.94
C LEU A 192 14.60 7.61 -7.35
N GLY A 193 14.65 8.56 -6.42
CA GLY A 193 14.56 10.00 -6.72
C GLY A 193 13.16 10.57 -6.96
N PHE A 194 12.09 9.79 -6.73
CA PHE A 194 10.71 10.23 -6.96
C PHE A 194 10.00 10.74 -5.68
N MET A 195 10.63 10.68 -4.50
CA MET A 195 9.98 11.03 -3.23
C MET A 195 9.34 12.43 -3.23
N GLY A 196 9.94 13.41 -3.91
CA GLY A 196 9.40 14.77 -3.99
C GLY A 196 8.04 14.89 -4.68
N GLU A 197 7.70 13.92 -5.54
CA GLU A 197 6.44 13.91 -6.31
C GLU A 197 5.21 13.74 -5.40
N PHE A 198 5.39 13.20 -4.19
CA PHE A 198 4.32 13.00 -3.20
C PHE A 198 4.06 14.21 -2.30
N THR A 199 4.78 15.33 -2.47
CA THR A 199 4.54 16.55 -1.68
C THR A 199 3.10 17.08 -1.73
N PRO A 200 2.29 16.87 -2.80
CA PRO A 200 0.88 17.22 -2.77
C PRO A 200 0.07 16.54 -1.65
N TYR A 201 0.42 15.32 -1.24
CA TYR A 201 -0.25 14.64 -0.11
C TYR A 201 -0.05 15.41 1.20
N HIS A 202 1.20 15.81 1.50
CA HIS A 202 1.50 16.63 2.66
C HIS A 202 0.78 17.99 2.60
N GLY A 203 0.71 18.61 1.42
CA GLY A 203 -0.04 19.85 1.19
C GLY A 203 -1.53 19.75 1.52
N LEU A 204 -2.14 18.56 1.38
CA LEU A 204 -3.52 18.25 1.77
C LEU A 204 -3.65 17.71 3.21
N GLY A 205 -2.55 17.67 3.97
CA GLY A 205 -2.53 17.15 5.34
C GLY A 205 -2.80 15.64 5.42
N LYS A 206 -2.41 14.90 4.37
CA LYS A 206 -2.44 13.43 4.26
C LYS A 206 -1.03 12.88 4.55
N PRO A 207 -0.89 11.81 5.35
CA PRO A 207 0.42 11.26 5.67
C PRO A 207 1.07 10.61 4.45
N VAL A 208 2.39 10.70 4.40
CA VAL A 208 3.24 9.94 3.47
C VAL A 208 4.24 9.17 4.32
N PHE A 209 4.27 7.86 4.12
CA PHE A 209 5.24 6.94 4.72
C PHE A 209 6.26 6.60 3.64
N ALA A 210 7.52 6.94 3.85
CA ALA A 210 8.60 6.66 2.91
C ALA A 210 9.55 5.63 3.52
N VAL A 211 9.63 4.45 2.89
CA VAL A 211 10.41 3.30 3.33
C VAL A 211 11.65 3.18 2.44
N GLU A 212 12.83 3.09 3.05
CA GLU A 212 14.03 2.60 2.39
C GLU A 212 14.50 1.30 3.05
N TYR A 213 15.25 0.50 2.31
CA TYR A 213 15.66 -0.83 2.75
C TYR A 213 17.13 -0.88 3.12
N LEU A 214 17.45 -1.54 4.23
CA LEU A 214 18.82 -1.74 4.70
C LEU A 214 19.73 -2.35 3.62
N GLU A 215 19.18 -3.24 2.81
CA GLU A 215 19.85 -3.93 1.71
C GLU A 215 20.25 -2.98 0.55
N GLU A 216 19.65 -1.79 0.43
CA GLU A 216 19.97 -0.82 -0.63
C GLU A 216 21.36 -0.20 -0.49
N ILE A 217 22.02 -0.40 0.65
CA ILE A 217 23.44 -0.09 0.81
C ILE A 217 24.30 -0.78 -0.26
N GLU A 218 23.87 -1.96 -0.74
CA GLU A 218 24.51 -2.69 -1.83
C GLU A 218 24.42 -1.96 -3.18
N ASN A 219 23.44 -1.08 -3.34
CA ASN A 219 23.30 -0.19 -4.50
C ASN A 219 23.99 1.16 -4.30
N GLY A 220 24.71 1.35 -3.19
CA GLY A 220 25.46 2.57 -2.89
C GLY A 220 24.62 3.69 -2.27
N THR A 221 23.43 3.38 -1.77
CA THR A 221 22.57 4.33 -1.06
C THR A 221 22.51 3.97 0.42
N ASP A 222 22.92 4.88 1.30
CA ASP A 222 22.73 4.72 2.75
C ASP A 222 21.26 5.05 3.09
N PRO A 223 20.44 4.09 3.56
CA PRO A 223 19.03 4.32 3.88
C PRO A 223 18.85 5.42 4.93
N GLN A 224 19.79 5.62 5.84
CA GLN A 224 19.73 6.70 6.83
C GLN A 224 19.72 8.10 6.19
N SER A 225 20.18 8.22 4.95
CA SER A 225 20.16 9.47 4.18
C SER A 225 18.73 9.92 3.81
N LEU A 226 17.74 9.03 3.91
CA LEU A 226 16.33 9.40 3.70
C LEU A 226 15.83 10.37 4.78
N CYS A 227 16.28 10.21 6.03
CA CYS A 227 15.68 10.88 7.18
C CYS A 227 15.67 12.41 7.11
N PRO A 228 16.79 13.11 6.79
CA PRO A 228 16.76 14.56 6.63
C PRO A 228 15.84 15.01 5.48
N VAL A 229 15.69 14.21 4.43
CA VAL A 229 14.83 14.54 3.28
C VAL A 229 13.36 14.31 3.62
N ALA A 230 13.01 13.17 4.22
CA ALA A 230 11.67 12.87 4.70
C ALA A 230 11.18 13.96 5.66
N ARG A 231 12.02 14.36 6.64
CA ARG A 231 11.71 15.46 7.57
C ARG A 231 11.45 16.78 6.83
N LYS A 232 12.27 17.12 5.83
CA LYS A 232 12.11 18.35 5.04
C LYS A 232 10.81 18.35 4.24
N LEU A 233 10.37 17.20 3.74
CA LEU A 233 9.12 17.04 2.99
C LEU A 233 7.88 16.86 3.88
N GLY A 234 8.07 16.70 5.20
CA GLY A 234 6.98 16.46 6.15
C GLY A 234 6.43 15.03 6.08
N PHE A 235 7.27 14.07 5.67
CA PHE A 235 6.95 12.64 5.56
C PHE A 235 7.46 11.89 6.78
N GLN A 236 6.85 10.74 7.07
CA GLN A 236 7.42 9.78 8.02
C GLN A 236 8.42 8.89 7.27
N GLY A 237 9.70 9.03 7.60
CA GLY A 237 10.74 8.13 7.09
C GLY A 237 10.81 6.84 7.92
N VAL A 238 10.99 5.72 7.23
CA VAL A 238 11.08 4.38 7.81
C VAL A 238 12.23 3.63 7.12
N ILE A 239 13.01 2.89 7.89
CA ILE A 239 14.10 2.05 7.42
C ILE A 239 13.76 0.62 7.79
N ALA A 240 13.61 -0.24 6.80
CA ALA A 240 13.15 -1.62 6.98
C ALA A 240 14.13 -2.62 6.37
N HIS A 241 13.91 -3.90 6.64
CA HIS A 241 14.46 -4.98 5.83
C HIS A 241 13.53 -5.25 4.65
N LEU A 242 14.09 -5.60 3.50
CA LEU A 242 13.32 -5.90 2.28
C LEU A 242 12.28 -7.01 2.49
N ASP A 243 12.59 -8.01 3.31
CA ASP A 243 11.68 -9.13 3.60
C ASP A 243 10.47 -8.73 4.47
N LEU A 244 10.51 -7.55 5.11
CA LEU A 244 9.44 -7.05 6.00
C LEU A 244 9.06 -8.04 7.11
N ASP A 245 10.06 -8.76 7.63
CA ASP A 245 9.91 -9.86 8.61
C ASP A 245 10.25 -9.44 10.05
N ARG A 246 10.62 -8.18 10.26
CA ARG A 246 11.01 -7.64 11.57
C ARG A 246 10.74 -6.15 11.69
N ALA A 247 10.81 -5.65 12.92
CA ALA A 247 10.54 -4.27 13.24
C ALA A 247 11.43 -3.29 12.46
N PRO A 248 10.87 -2.24 11.86
CA PRO A 248 11.64 -1.20 11.19
C PRO A 248 12.15 -0.14 12.18
N GLU A 249 13.11 0.67 11.71
CA GLU A 249 13.57 1.88 12.39
C GLU A 249 12.83 3.11 11.85
N ASN A 250 12.37 4.00 12.71
CA ASN A 250 11.71 5.24 12.30
C ASN A 250 12.69 6.41 12.33
N CYS A 251 12.65 7.25 11.30
CA CYS A 251 13.42 8.49 11.28
C CYS A 251 12.98 9.44 12.41
N PRO A 252 13.92 10.14 13.06
CA PRO A 252 13.64 11.06 14.17
C PRO A 252 13.00 12.38 13.73
#